data_AF-A1ZC68-F1
#
_entry.id   AF-A1ZC68-F1
#
_cell.length_a   1.000
_cell.length_b   1.000
_cell.length_c   1.000
_cell.angle_alpha   90.00
_cell.angle_beta   90.00
_cell.angle_gamma   90.00
#
_symmetry.space_group_name_H-M   'P 1'
#
loop_
_entity.id
_entity.type
_entity.pdbx_description
1 polymer ?
#
loop_
_entity_poly.entity_id
_entity_poly.type
_entity_poly.pdbx_seq_one_letter_code
_entity_poly.pdbx_strand_id
1 'polypeptide(L)'
;MSNSLINSLQNIDEVKPLGQEPNDVACFEELREVLKKHQKLDRFGLCLLHKHFDVNEDEILVESCDVKNRTLTIQPEKTAAEARSNETLLETNWRFSEDDKEGIEAFSAILICREQRHS
;
A
#
# COMPACT_ATOMS: atom_id res chain seq x y z
N MET A 1 9.53 8.79 0.36
CA MET A 1 8.36 8.30 1.13
C MET A 1 8.53 8.74 2.57
N SER A 2 7.45 9.09 3.26
CA SER A 2 7.52 9.40 4.68
C SER A 2 7.14 8.14 5.47
N ASN A 3 8.13 7.43 6.00
CA ASN A 3 7.90 6.21 6.81
C ASN A 3 7.08 6.50 8.07
N SER A 4 7.06 7.77 8.49
CA SER A 4 6.13 8.31 9.47
C SER A 4 4.67 7.97 9.15
N LEU A 5 4.27 7.94 7.86
CA LEU A 5 2.90 7.61 7.47
C LEU A 5 2.50 6.16 7.72
N ILE A 6 3.44 5.21 7.57
CA ILE A 6 3.21 3.79 7.88
C ILE A 6 3.21 3.60 9.39
N ASN A 7 4.18 4.21 10.08
CA ASN A 7 4.33 4.08 11.53
C ASN A 7 3.17 4.74 12.29
N SER A 8 2.45 5.69 11.68
CA SER A 8 1.23 6.28 12.25
C SER A 8 -0.01 5.39 12.13
N LEU A 9 0.04 4.28 11.39
CA LEU A 9 -1.08 3.34 11.28
C LEU A 9 -1.20 2.50 12.57
N GLN A 10 -2.42 2.06 12.85
CA GLN A 10 -2.69 1.10 13.93
C GLN A 10 -2.05 -0.26 13.62
N ASN A 11 -1.66 -0.99 14.66
CA ASN A 11 -1.21 -2.36 14.49
C ASN A 11 -2.38 -3.23 13.98
N ILE A 12 -2.13 -4.20 13.10
CA ILE A 12 -3.17 -5.12 12.58
C ILE A 12 -3.99 -5.77 13.70
N ASP A 13 -3.37 -6.06 14.84
CA ASP A 13 -4.01 -6.72 15.98
C ASP A 13 -5.04 -5.81 16.67
N GLU A 14 -5.03 -4.51 16.36
CA GLU A 14 -5.88 -3.48 16.94
C GLU A 14 -6.91 -2.92 15.94
N VAL A 15 -6.74 -3.16 14.64
CA VAL A 15 -7.67 -2.62 13.63
C VAL A 15 -8.96 -3.42 13.64
N LYS A 16 -10.09 -2.71 13.63
CA LYS A 16 -11.40 -3.36 13.54
C LYS A 16 -11.64 -3.93 12.14
N PRO A 17 -12.24 -5.12 12.02
CA PRO A 17 -12.70 -5.66 10.73
C PRO A 17 -13.73 -4.75 10.04
N LEU A 18 -13.80 -4.85 8.72
CA LEU A 18 -14.80 -4.17 7.90
C LEU A 18 -16.23 -4.38 8.44
N GLY A 19 -16.97 -3.29 8.61
CA GLY A 19 -18.36 -3.30 9.06
C GLY A 19 -18.53 -3.20 10.58
N GLN A 20 -17.43 -3.07 11.32
CA GLN A 20 -17.45 -2.82 12.77
C GLN A 20 -17.25 -1.35 13.14
N GLU A 21 -16.93 -0.48 12.17
CA GLU A 21 -16.95 0.97 12.34
C GLU A 21 -18.18 1.59 11.65
N PRO A 22 -18.71 2.70 12.19
CA PRO A 22 -19.78 3.44 11.53
C PRO A 22 -19.37 3.88 10.13
N ASN A 23 -20.30 3.79 9.18
CA ASN A 23 -20.15 4.23 7.80
C ASN A 23 -19.18 3.43 6.91
N ASP A 24 -18.56 2.35 7.40
CA ASP A 24 -17.71 1.48 6.57
C ASP A 24 -18.41 1.04 5.27
N VAL A 25 -19.62 0.50 5.40
CA VAL A 25 -20.39 -0.02 4.26
C VAL A 25 -20.80 1.11 3.30
N ALA A 26 -21.29 2.23 3.85
CA ALA A 26 -21.68 3.38 3.03
C ALA A 26 -20.49 3.95 2.25
N CYS A 27 -19.32 4.06 2.89
CA CYS A 27 -18.07 4.47 2.23
C CYS A 27 -17.69 3.52 1.08
N PHE A 28 -17.78 2.21 1.28
CA PHE A 28 -17.49 1.22 0.24
C PHE A 28 -18.48 1.29 -0.93
N GLU A 29 -19.76 1.55 -0.67
CA GLU A 29 -20.78 1.74 -1.70
C GLU A 29 -20.49 2.99 -2.55
N GLU A 30 -20.14 4.11 -1.90
CA GLU A 30 -19.76 5.35 -2.59
C GLU A 30 -18.50 5.17 -3.44
N LEU A 31 -17.46 4.53 -2.89
CA LEU A 31 -16.22 4.23 -3.61
C LEU A 31 -16.47 3.34 -4.83
N ARG A 32 -17.36 2.34 -4.71
CA ARG A 32 -17.75 1.50 -5.84
C ARG A 32 -18.36 2.33 -6.96
N GLU A 33 -19.25 3.28 -6.66
CA GLU A 33 -19.85 4.14 -7.68
C GLU A 33 -18.81 5.08 -8.32
N VAL A 34 -17.83 5.58 -7.56
CA VAL A 34 -16.70 6.35 -8.11
C VAL A 34 -15.86 5.50 -9.06
N LEU A 35 -15.43 4.30 -8.64
CA LEU A 35 -14.64 3.40 -9.48
C LEU A 35 -15.40 3.01 -10.75
N LYS A 36 -16.72 2.78 -10.64
CA LYS A 36 -17.60 2.51 -11.78
C LYS A 36 -17.66 3.69 -12.76
N LYS A 37 -17.85 4.91 -12.24
CA LYS A 37 -17.87 6.15 -13.04
C LYS A 37 -16.59 6.33 -13.85
N HIS A 38 -15.43 5.96 -13.29
CA HIS A 38 -14.13 6.08 -13.94
C HIS A 38 -13.69 4.83 -14.72
N GLN A 39 -14.54 3.79 -14.81
CA GLN A 39 -14.22 2.51 -15.45
C GLN A 39 -12.94 1.87 -14.88
N LYS A 40 -12.86 1.81 -13.54
CA LYS A 40 -11.70 1.26 -12.80
C LYS A 40 -12.04 0.08 -11.88
N LEU A 41 -13.23 -0.49 -12.00
CA LEU A 41 -13.66 -1.63 -11.18
C LEU A 41 -12.80 -2.90 -11.36
N ASP A 42 -12.13 -3.03 -12.49
CA ASP A 42 -11.21 -4.13 -12.82
C ASP A 42 -9.74 -3.79 -12.54
N ARG A 43 -9.46 -2.55 -12.11
CA ARG A 43 -8.10 -2.03 -11.96
C ARG A 43 -7.72 -1.73 -10.51
N PHE A 44 -8.65 -1.21 -9.72
CA PHE A 44 -8.39 -0.76 -8.35
C PHE A 44 -9.36 -1.39 -7.37
N GLY A 45 -8.89 -1.57 -6.14
CA GLY A 45 -9.65 -2.04 -5.00
C GLY A 45 -9.19 -1.32 -3.74
N LEU A 46 -9.60 -1.83 -2.58
CA LEU A 46 -9.27 -1.27 -1.28
C LEU A 46 -8.58 -2.33 -0.41
N CYS A 47 -7.66 -1.89 0.42
CA CYS A 47 -7.10 -2.68 1.52
C CYS A 47 -7.32 -1.92 2.84
N LEU A 48 -7.41 -2.67 3.93
CA LEU A 48 -7.48 -2.08 5.27
C LEU A 48 -6.12 -1.48 5.62
N LEU A 49 -6.08 -0.22 6.04
CA LEU A 49 -4.84 0.42 6.47
C LEU A 49 -4.43 -0.10 7.85
N HIS A 50 -3.23 -0.66 7.95
CA HIS A 50 -2.64 -1.18 9.18
C HIS A 50 -1.12 -1.26 9.03
N LYS A 51 -0.42 -1.47 10.14
CA LYS A 51 0.98 -1.90 10.16
C LYS A 51 1.13 -3.22 10.91
N HIS A 52 2.16 -3.99 10.59
CA HIS A 52 2.58 -5.14 11.38
C HIS A 52 3.74 -4.81 12.33
N PHE A 53 4.57 -3.84 11.95
CA PHE A 53 5.76 -3.39 12.65
C PHE A 53 6.14 -1.98 12.17
N ASP A 54 7.03 -1.31 12.89
CA ASP A 54 7.57 -0.01 12.48
C ASP A 54 8.65 -0.16 11.41
N VAL A 55 8.74 0.84 10.53
CA VAL A 55 9.72 0.94 9.45
C VAL A 55 10.69 2.07 9.77
N ASN A 56 12.01 1.82 9.67
CA ASN A 56 13.01 2.84 9.97
C ASN A 56 13.00 3.95 8.91
N GLU A 57 13.53 5.14 9.23
CA GLU A 57 13.57 6.30 8.31
C GLU A 57 14.31 6.03 6.99
N ASP A 58 15.26 5.10 6.99
CA ASP A 58 16.03 4.71 5.82
C ASP A 58 15.50 3.44 5.12
N GLU A 59 14.30 2.96 5.49
CA GLU A 59 13.67 1.75 4.94
C GLU A 59 12.39 2.06 4.15
N ILE A 60 11.94 1.11 3.33
CA ILE A 60 10.57 1.06 2.78
C ILE A 60 10.08 -0.39 2.84
N LEU A 61 8.77 -0.59 2.76
CA LEU A 61 8.20 -1.92 2.61
C LEU A 61 8.27 -2.37 1.15
N VAL A 62 8.91 -3.52 0.95
CA VAL A 62 8.99 -4.18 -0.36
C VAL A 62 8.30 -5.54 -0.26
N GLU A 63 7.33 -5.73 -1.14
CA GLU A 63 6.66 -6.97 -1.45
C GLU A 63 7.42 -7.70 -2.56
N SER A 64 7.57 -9.01 -2.43
CA SER A 64 8.12 -9.87 -3.48
C SER A 64 7.35 -11.18 -3.56
N CYS A 65 7.19 -11.71 -4.78
CA CYS A 65 6.44 -12.92 -5.04
C CYS A 65 7.39 -14.05 -5.50
N ASP A 66 7.56 -15.06 -4.64
CA ASP A 66 8.16 -16.33 -5.04
C ASP A 66 7.06 -17.23 -5.60
N VAL A 67 6.92 -17.21 -6.93
CA VAL A 67 5.89 -17.97 -7.65
C VAL A 67 6.06 -19.48 -7.45
N LYS A 68 7.31 -19.97 -7.36
CA LYS A 68 7.61 -21.40 -7.25
C LYS A 68 7.13 -21.94 -5.90
N ASN A 69 7.39 -21.20 -4.83
CA ASN A 69 6.97 -21.56 -3.48
C ASN A 69 5.61 -20.98 -3.11
N ARG A 70 4.95 -20.25 -4.02
CA ARG A 70 3.66 -19.56 -3.80
C ARG A 70 3.66 -18.71 -2.54
N THR A 71 4.76 -18.00 -2.32
CA THR A 71 4.98 -17.20 -1.11
C THR A 71 5.07 -15.73 -1.49
N LEU A 72 4.24 -14.93 -0.84
CA LEU A 72 4.38 -13.47 -0.85
C LEU A 72 5.14 -13.06 0.40
N THR A 73 6.23 -12.31 0.24
CA THR A 73 7.01 -11.77 1.36
C THR A 73 6.95 -10.26 1.33
N ILE A 74 6.59 -9.65 2.46
CA ILE A 74 6.68 -8.21 2.68
C ILE A 74 7.73 -7.99 3.76
N GLN A 75 8.73 -7.16 3.47
CA GLN A 75 9.81 -6.86 4.42
C GLN A 75 10.31 -5.42 4.28
N PRO A 76 10.81 -4.80 5.37
CA PRO A 76 11.57 -3.56 5.29
C PRO A 76 12.85 -3.77 4.50
N GLU A 77 13.16 -2.83 3.61
CA GLU A 77 14.42 -2.80 2.90
C GLU A 77 14.99 -1.38 2.80
N LYS A 78 16.32 -1.27 2.78
CA LYS A 78 17.04 0.01 2.74
C LYS A 78 16.77 0.79 1.46
N THR A 79 16.47 2.07 1.62
CA THR A 79 16.13 3.03 0.55
C THR A 79 17.28 3.40 -0.38
N ALA A 80 18.52 3.14 0.03
CA ALA A 80 19.72 3.54 -0.71
C ALA A 80 19.69 3.06 -2.18
N ALA A 81 19.87 4.00 -3.11
CA ALA A 81 19.74 3.78 -4.55
C ALA A 81 20.70 2.68 -5.09
N GLU A 82 21.87 2.54 -4.47
CA GLU A 82 22.86 1.52 -4.84
C GLU A 82 22.33 0.09 -4.66
N ALA A 83 21.51 -0.14 -3.63
CA ALA A 83 20.93 -1.44 -3.33
C ALA A 83 19.85 -1.88 -4.36
N ARG A 84 19.35 -0.96 -5.20
CA ARG A 84 18.15 -1.16 -6.03
C ARG A 84 18.31 -0.80 -7.50
N SER A 85 19.52 -0.40 -7.90
CA SER A 85 19.81 0.17 -9.23
C SER A 85 19.41 -0.73 -10.43
N ASN A 86 19.17 -2.02 -10.22
CA ASN A 86 18.81 -2.98 -11.27
C ASN A 86 17.39 -3.54 -11.16
N GLU A 87 16.59 -3.08 -10.18
CA GLU A 87 15.28 -3.63 -9.87
C GLU A 87 14.14 -2.81 -10.49
N THR A 88 13.12 -3.48 -11.00
CA THR A 88 11.85 -2.81 -11.33
C THR A 88 10.97 -2.82 -10.08
N LEU A 89 10.58 -1.64 -9.62
CA LEU A 89 9.71 -1.46 -8.47
C LEU A 89 8.37 -0.87 -8.93
N LEU A 90 7.27 -1.44 -8.46
CA LEU A 90 5.91 -1.01 -8.75
C LEU A 90 5.17 -0.71 -7.45
N GLU A 91 4.65 0.50 -7.31
CA GLU A 91 3.77 0.84 -6.18
C GLU A 91 2.46 0.02 -6.28
N THR A 92 2.06 -0.62 -5.19
CA THR A 92 0.87 -1.50 -5.16
C THR A 92 -0.16 -1.08 -4.11
N ASN A 93 0.27 -0.40 -3.04
CA ASN A 93 -0.65 0.20 -2.07
C ASN A 93 -0.30 1.67 -1.83
N TRP A 94 -1.35 2.49 -1.74
CA TRP A 94 -1.26 3.92 -1.48
C TRP A 94 -2.15 4.30 -0.31
N ARG A 95 -1.71 5.29 0.47
CA ARG A 95 -2.52 5.99 1.47
C ARG A 95 -2.80 7.41 0.96
N PHE A 96 -4.05 7.85 1.05
CA PHE A 96 -4.42 9.24 0.74
C PHE A 96 -3.86 10.20 1.79
N SER A 97 -3.40 11.37 1.33
CA SER A 97 -2.93 12.47 2.17
C SER A 97 -4.13 13.18 2.83
N GLU A 98 -3.93 13.69 4.05
CA GLU A 98 -4.94 14.53 4.73
C GLU A 98 -4.92 15.99 4.22
N ASP A 99 -3.81 16.41 3.59
CA ASP A 99 -3.67 17.74 3.01
C ASP A 99 -4.52 17.89 1.74
N ASP A 100 -4.93 19.13 1.42
CA ASP A 100 -5.59 19.53 0.15
C ASP A 100 -4.62 19.49 -1.05
N LYS A 101 -3.90 18.36 -1.23
CA LYS A 101 -3.04 18.10 -2.38
C LYS A 101 -3.85 17.50 -3.51
N GLU A 102 -3.45 17.80 -4.74
CA GLU A 102 -4.13 17.35 -5.95
C GLU A 102 -3.27 16.38 -6.77
N GLY A 103 -3.92 15.62 -7.64
CA GLY A 103 -3.23 14.72 -8.57
C GLY A 103 -2.41 13.64 -7.86
N ILE A 104 -1.18 13.41 -8.32
CA ILE A 104 -0.31 12.35 -7.79
C ILE A 104 0.16 12.64 -6.36
N GLU A 105 0.12 13.90 -5.93
CA GLU A 105 0.53 14.30 -4.57
C GLU A 105 -0.54 14.04 -3.50
N ALA A 106 -1.78 13.75 -3.93
CA ALA A 106 -2.90 13.42 -3.05
C ALA A 106 -2.75 12.05 -2.37
N PHE A 107 -1.75 11.27 -2.76
CA PHE A 107 -1.51 9.94 -2.20
C PHE A 107 -0.01 9.65 -2.09
N SER A 108 0.34 8.79 -1.15
CA SER A 108 1.70 8.32 -0.93
C SER A 108 1.72 6.80 -0.95
N ALA A 109 2.68 6.22 -1.67
CA ALA A 109 2.90 4.78 -1.64
C ALA A 109 3.33 4.31 -0.24
N ILE A 110 2.77 3.18 0.17
CA ILE A 110 3.08 2.53 1.46
C ILE A 110 3.57 1.09 1.28
N LEU A 111 3.35 0.49 0.10
CA LEU A 111 3.91 -0.80 -0.29
C LEU A 111 4.33 -0.78 -1.75
N ILE A 112 5.50 -1.34 -2.03
CA ILE A 112 6.04 -1.51 -3.38
C ILE A 112 6.26 -2.98 -3.65
N CYS A 113 5.81 -3.47 -4.79
CA CYS A 113 6.15 -4.79 -5.31
C CYS A 113 7.40 -4.73 -6.18
N ARG A 114 8.34 -5.64 -5.91
CA ARG A 114 9.48 -5.92 -6.79
C ARG A 114 9.06 -6.86 -7.90
N GLU A 115 9.24 -6.43 -9.14
CA GLU A 115 9.05 -7.31 -10.30
C GLU A 115 10.12 -8.39 -10.31
N GLN A 116 9.70 -9.66 -10.37
CA GLN A 116 10.62 -10.75 -10.62
C GLN A 116 10.74 -10.97 -12.12
N ARG A 117 11.91 -10.65 -12.70
CA ARG A 117 12.20 -11.08 -14.07
C ARG A 117 12.34 -12.59 -14.07
N HIS A 118 11.40 -13.28 -14.70
CA HIS A 118 11.54 -14.69 -15.01
C HIS A 118 12.70 -14.83 -16.02
N SER A 119 13.83 -15.40 -15.56
CA SER A 119 14.92 -15.87 -16.42
C SER A 119 14.52 -17.15 -17.15
#